data_AF-A0AAW0GHY7-F1
#
_entry.id   AF-A0AAW0GHY7-F1
#
_cell.length_a   1.000
_cell.length_b   1.000
_cell.length_c   1.000
_cell.angle_alpha   90.00
_cell.angle_beta   90.00
_cell.angle_gamma   90.00
#
_symmetry.space_group_name_H-M   'P 1'
#
loop_
_entity.id
_entity.type
_entity.pdbx_description
1 polymer ?
#
loop_
_entity_poly.entity_id
_entity_poly.type
_entity_poly.pdbx_seq_one_letter_code
_entity_poly.pdbx_strand_id
1 'polypeptide(L)'
;MLLCDLLQYIKAESALTTLDFDTITQFIDLCRLLRTPIGYIQPHYIETPPAQLPVNIQEFLQVALDIPDDTIKLAWDAFKQLVWDGEVVVPEQKVAYLPTFLRFGLSHNISCKTRYYHDYYVHLNATRRTYYGSSQTYLQIATHYYVARDLVDLFISMMANAWTSATNCARIYNESLIASSFDALPPTWEYRLRMNVEDVWNAFFLHSLLTDFDERSHVLELPHDAASQATRLDEAIRLRNASISGTGQDHWNHACNLCCWIHADADGTPLHLRSVVIDGVTLGHPCCSVHNCMIPLASTQDHFCPTHRDHARICVVTNCDKPARLGAQTCTELAHSALEEYYNQQGKAMFQLKLRLERARARNESGPPSESPATVSEADVMSDVTSDMLACGGKPDAGNRQLKARFGRRWTHNDELCTASCGIILGCTTFYGSEAPNGVRHFLMRTFPTKRALPGVIWHDNNCQIVRMLRNDVDPYLASYFDNCALLVDVFHFKSKHKEQDVDCGNNCNPYIWPELRTDDGKWRFNSSAAEQANAWYGGFQAIVREMHADRYNFFLDEMIKYRNKFTFRKLQTDGHAPFNIPRKCLL
;
A
#
# COMPACT_ATOMS: atom_id res chain seq x y z
N MET A 1 -47.06 -24.00 -21.22
CA MET A 1 -48.04 -23.03 -20.67
C MET A 1 -49.42 -23.47 -21.13
N LEU A 2 -50.31 -23.88 -20.24
CA LEU A 2 -51.67 -24.24 -20.62
C LEU A 2 -52.46 -22.93 -20.81
N LEU A 3 -52.94 -22.68 -22.03
CA LEU A 3 -53.71 -21.50 -22.43
C LEU A 3 -54.90 -21.20 -21.49
N CYS A 4 -55.41 -22.23 -20.81
CA CYS A 4 -56.51 -22.17 -19.87
C CYS A 4 -56.21 -21.35 -18.61
N ASP A 5 -54.99 -21.39 -18.08
CA ASP A 5 -54.63 -20.68 -16.85
C ASP A 5 -54.52 -19.17 -17.10
N LEU A 6 -53.89 -18.79 -18.22
CA LEU A 6 -53.83 -17.39 -18.68
C LEU A 6 -55.21 -16.76 -18.85
N LEU A 7 -56.16 -17.50 -19.43
CA LEU A 7 -57.53 -17.02 -19.66
C LEU A 7 -58.32 -16.80 -18.37
N GLN A 8 -57.99 -17.48 -17.27
CA GLN A 8 -58.61 -17.25 -15.97
C GLN A 8 -58.14 -15.93 -15.35
N TYR A 9 -56.85 -15.61 -15.47
CA TYR A 9 -56.28 -14.35 -14.97
C TYR A 9 -56.77 -13.13 -15.77
N ILE A 10 -56.81 -13.21 -17.10
CA ILE A 10 -57.22 -12.09 -17.97
C ILE A 10 -58.71 -11.77 -17.81
N LYS A 11 -59.57 -12.75 -17.52
CA LYS A 11 -61.01 -12.53 -17.31
C LYS A 11 -61.34 -11.77 -16.01
N ALA A 12 -60.44 -11.76 -15.04
CA ALA A 12 -60.67 -11.11 -13.76
C ALA A 12 -60.45 -9.59 -13.80
N GLU A 13 -59.64 -9.08 -14.75
CA GLU A 13 -59.18 -7.68 -14.75
C GLU A 13 -59.37 -7.02 -16.12
N SER A 14 -60.36 -6.13 -16.24
CA SER A 14 -60.78 -5.54 -17.52
C SER A 14 -59.67 -4.77 -18.25
N ALA A 15 -58.71 -4.18 -17.54
CA ALA A 15 -57.58 -3.46 -18.14
C ALA A 15 -56.62 -4.41 -18.88
N LEU A 16 -56.47 -5.66 -18.44
CA LEU A 16 -55.60 -6.66 -19.07
C LEU A 16 -56.18 -7.21 -20.38
N THR A 17 -57.47 -6.99 -20.65
CA THR A 17 -58.12 -7.39 -21.92
C THR A 17 -57.65 -6.59 -23.12
N THR A 18 -56.94 -5.47 -22.89
CA THR A 18 -56.37 -4.62 -23.93
C THR A 18 -54.99 -5.08 -24.41
N LEU A 19 -54.32 -5.97 -23.66
CA LEU A 19 -53.02 -6.53 -24.04
C LEU A 19 -53.21 -7.73 -24.96
N ASP A 20 -52.44 -7.77 -26.05
CA ASP A 20 -52.41 -8.96 -26.89
C ASP A 20 -51.58 -10.10 -26.26
N PHE A 21 -51.76 -11.30 -26.79
CA PHE A 21 -51.10 -12.50 -26.25
C PHE A 21 -49.57 -12.43 -26.34
N ASP A 22 -49.05 -11.75 -27.36
CA ASP A 22 -47.61 -11.60 -27.55
C ASP A 22 -47.02 -10.71 -26.46
N THR A 23 -47.65 -9.56 -26.20
CA THR A 23 -47.27 -8.61 -25.15
C THR A 23 -47.31 -9.25 -23.76
N ILE A 24 -48.34 -10.06 -23.47
CA ILE A 24 -48.44 -10.81 -22.21
C ILE A 24 -47.30 -11.83 -22.09
N THR A 25 -46.97 -12.52 -23.18
CA THR A 25 -45.87 -13.49 -23.22
C THR A 25 -44.53 -12.79 -22.98
N GLN A 26 -44.29 -11.66 -23.67
CA GLN A 26 -43.08 -10.84 -23.48
C GLN A 26 -42.96 -10.30 -22.06
N PHE A 27 -44.06 -9.85 -21.45
CA PHE A 27 -44.09 -9.41 -20.06
C PHE A 27 -43.64 -10.53 -19.10
N ILE A 28 -44.22 -11.73 -19.24
CA ILE A 28 -43.89 -12.88 -18.40
C ILE A 28 -42.42 -13.28 -18.60
N ASP A 29 -41.94 -13.35 -19.84
CA ASP A 29 -40.57 -13.74 -20.15
C ASP A 29 -39.55 -12.74 -19.62
N LEU A 30 -39.77 -11.43 -19.82
CA LEU A 30 -38.91 -10.38 -19.26
C LEU A 30 -38.90 -10.42 -17.73
N CYS A 31 -40.06 -10.58 -17.09
CA CYS A 31 -40.14 -10.73 -15.64
C CYS A 31 -39.43 -12.00 -15.14
N ARG A 32 -39.47 -13.11 -15.89
CA ARG A 32 -38.71 -14.34 -15.54
C ARG A 32 -37.21 -14.13 -15.70
N LEU A 33 -36.76 -13.45 -16.75
CA LEU A 33 -35.36 -13.06 -16.94
C LEU A 33 -34.87 -12.14 -15.82
N LEU A 34 -35.78 -11.32 -15.28
CA LEU A 34 -35.54 -10.40 -14.18
C LEU A 34 -35.99 -10.95 -12.82
N ARG A 35 -36.31 -12.24 -12.69
CA ARG A 35 -36.85 -12.80 -11.45
C ARG A 35 -35.91 -12.57 -10.25
N THR A 36 -34.62 -12.79 -10.45
CA THR A 36 -33.61 -12.55 -9.40
C THR A 36 -33.55 -11.08 -8.97
N PRO A 37 -33.38 -10.09 -9.88
CA PRO A 37 -33.38 -8.68 -9.47
C PRO A 37 -34.74 -8.19 -8.95
N ILE A 38 -35.87 -8.74 -9.42
CA ILE A 38 -37.19 -8.47 -8.83
C ILE A 38 -37.22 -8.89 -7.35
N GLY A 39 -36.60 -10.01 -6.99
CA GLY A 39 -36.56 -10.49 -5.60
C GLY A 39 -35.73 -9.63 -4.64
N TYR A 40 -34.87 -8.73 -5.12
CA TYR A 40 -33.96 -7.95 -4.27
C TYR A 40 -34.66 -6.92 -3.37
N ILE A 41 -35.93 -6.60 -3.61
CA ILE A 41 -36.73 -5.73 -2.72
C ILE A 41 -37.27 -6.47 -1.49
N GLN A 42 -36.98 -7.77 -1.37
CA GLN A 42 -37.33 -8.59 -0.22
C GLN A 42 -36.07 -9.21 0.40
N PRO A 43 -36.11 -9.56 1.71
CA PRO A 43 -35.07 -10.37 2.33
C PRO A 43 -34.86 -11.70 1.59
N HIS A 44 -33.61 -12.13 1.46
CA HIS A 44 -33.19 -13.30 0.67
C HIS A 44 -33.79 -14.65 1.10
N TYR A 45 -34.35 -14.75 2.31
CA TYR A 45 -35.01 -15.95 2.82
C TYR A 45 -36.51 -16.02 2.44
N ILE A 46 -37.05 -14.99 1.80
CA ILE A 46 -38.42 -15.00 1.27
C ILE A 46 -38.37 -15.57 -0.15
N GLU A 47 -38.96 -16.75 -0.32
CA GLU A 47 -38.99 -17.45 -1.61
C GLU A 47 -40.23 -17.15 -2.45
N THR A 48 -41.16 -16.33 -1.95
CA THR A 48 -42.40 -15.94 -2.65
C THR A 48 -42.21 -14.65 -3.49
N PRO A 49 -43.04 -14.40 -4.52
CA PRO A 49 -42.93 -13.18 -5.31
C PRO A 49 -43.24 -11.93 -4.48
N PRO A 50 -42.54 -10.80 -4.72
CA PRO A 50 -42.83 -9.55 -4.05
C PRO A 50 -44.19 -8.99 -4.40
N ALA A 51 -44.76 -8.23 -3.46
CA ALA A 51 -46.06 -7.59 -3.64
C ALA A 51 -46.07 -6.60 -4.80
N GLN A 52 -44.94 -5.93 -5.07
CA GLN A 52 -44.78 -4.91 -6.11
C GLN A 52 -43.48 -5.16 -6.89
N LEU A 53 -43.34 -4.58 -8.08
CA LEU A 53 -42.08 -4.58 -8.81
C LEU A 53 -41.14 -3.48 -8.29
N PRO A 54 -39.81 -3.66 -8.39
CA PRO A 54 -38.88 -2.55 -8.22
C PRO A 54 -39.15 -1.44 -9.24
N VAL A 55 -39.08 -0.17 -8.82
CA VAL A 55 -39.40 1.00 -9.65
C VAL A 55 -38.65 0.98 -10.99
N ASN A 56 -37.36 0.67 -10.97
CA ASN A 56 -36.55 0.63 -12.18
C ASN A 56 -36.95 -0.49 -13.15
N ILE A 57 -37.48 -1.62 -12.64
CA ILE A 57 -37.99 -2.72 -13.46
C ILE A 57 -39.36 -2.37 -14.05
N GLN A 58 -40.21 -1.69 -13.26
CA GLN A 58 -41.51 -1.20 -13.72
C GLN A 58 -41.35 -0.18 -14.87
N GLU A 59 -40.48 0.82 -14.70
CA GLU A 59 -40.16 1.81 -15.74
C GLU A 59 -39.55 1.15 -16.99
N PHE A 60 -38.66 0.16 -16.80
CA PHE A 60 -38.12 -0.62 -17.92
C PHE A 60 -39.22 -1.35 -18.70
N LEU A 61 -40.12 -2.05 -18.02
CA LEU A 61 -41.20 -2.81 -18.66
C LEU A 61 -42.18 -1.89 -19.39
N GLN A 62 -42.48 -0.72 -18.82
CA GLN A 62 -43.30 0.31 -19.46
C GLN A 62 -42.72 0.71 -20.82
N VAL A 63 -41.43 1.05 -20.88
CA VAL A 63 -40.80 1.50 -22.12
C VAL A 63 -40.51 0.34 -23.08
N ALA A 64 -40.18 -0.84 -22.56
CA ALA A 64 -39.85 -2.02 -23.36
C ALA A 64 -41.07 -2.61 -24.08
N LEU A 65 -42.24 -2.54 -23.45
CA LEU A 65 -43.49 -3.13 -23.97
C LEU A 65 -44.50 -2.08 -24.48
N ASP A 66 -44.21 -0.79 -24.28
CA ASP A 66 -45.12 0.33 -24.61
C ASP A 66 -46.48 0.22 -23.87
N ILE A 67 -46.44 -0.10 -22.58
CA ILE A 67 -47.63 -0.34 -21.73
C ILE A 67 -47.72 0.74 -20.64
N PRO A 68 -48.91 1.29 -20.34
CA PRO A 68 -49.09 2.23 -19.23
C PRO A 68 -48.75 1.65 -17.85
N ASP A 69 -48.24 2.50 -16.97
CA ASP A 69 -47.78 2.14 -15.61
C ASP A 69 -48.80 1.33 -14.80
N ASP A 70 -50.07 1.75 -14.80
CA ASP A 70 -51.13 1.05 -14.06
C ASP A 70 -51.42 -0.34 -14.65
N THR A 71 -51.24 -0.52 -15.95
CA THR A 71 -51.44 -1.82 -16.60
C THR A 71 -50.28 -2.77 -16.26
N ILE A 72 -49.05 -2.27 -16.11
CA ILE A 72 -47.91 -3.06 -15.62
C ILE A 72 -48.14 -3.56 -14.18
N LYS A 73 -48.66 -2.69 -13.29
CA LYS A 73 -48.99 -3.09 -11.91
C LYS A 73 -50.05 -4.19 -11.87
N LEU A 74 -51.12 -4.04 -12.64
CA LEU A 74 -52.17 -5.04 -12.75
C LEU A 74 -51.64 -6.35 -13.36
N ALA A 75 -50.77 -6.26 -14.37
CA ALA A 75 -50.13 -7.44 -14.97
C ALA A 75 -49.23 -8.17 -13.97
N TRP A 76 -48.47 -7.44 -13.14
CA TRP A 76 -47.69 -8.05 -12.07
C TRP A 76 -48.58 -8.75 -11.05
N ASP A 77 -49.65 -8.09 -10.59
CA ASP A 77 -50.57 -8.70 -9.62
C ASP A 77 -51.24 -9.97 -10.14
N ALA A 78 -51.58 -9.99 -11.43
CA ALA A 78 -52.16 -11.16 -12.10
C ALA A 78 -51.14 -12.29 -12.31
N PHE A 79 -49.92 -11.97 -12.77
CA PHE A 79 -48.98 -12.98 -13.28
C PHE A 79 -47.79 -13.29 -12.35
N LYS A 80 -47.63 -12.60 -11.21
CA LYS A 80 -46.45 -12.77 -10.33
C LYS A 80 -46.19 -14.20 -9.88
N GLN A 81 -47.23 -14.97 -9.55
CA GLN A 81 -47.07 -16.39 -9.18
C GLN A 81 -46.58 -17.22 -10.37
N LEU A 82 -47.14 -16.99 -11.57
CA LEU A 82 -46.74 -17.67 -12.80
C LEU A 82 -45.29 -17.34 -13.21
N VAL A 83 -44.83 -16.12 -12.95
CA VAL A 83 -43.43 -15.72 -13.13
C VAL A 83 -42.54 -16.45 -12.13
N TRP A 84 -42.95 -16.53 -10.87
CA TRP A 84 -42.15 -17.11 -9.78
C TRP A 84 -42.03 -18.63 -9.83
N ASP A 85 -43.10 -19.32 -10.20
CA ASP A 85 -43.12 -20.79 -10.29
C ASP A 85 -42.59 -21.30 -11.63
N GLY A 86 -42.35 -20.40 -12.59
CA GLY A 86 -41.87 -20.73 -13.92
C GLY A 86 -40.44 -21.28 -13.96
N GLU A 87 -40.19 -22.21 -14.90
CA GLU A 87 -38.86 -22.75 -15.18
C GLU A 87 -37.86 -21.66 -15.63
N VAL A 88 -36.58 -21.95 -15.45
CA VAL A 88 -35.48 -21.06 -15.85
C VAL A 88 -35.51 -20.83 -17.36
N VAL A 89 -35.56 -19.56 -17.76
CA VAL A 89 -35.55 -19.14 -19.17
C VAL A 89 -34.34 -19.72 -19.91
N VAL A 90 -34.61 -20.47 -20.99
CA VAL A 90 -33.58 -21.16 -21.78
C VAL A 90 -32.67 -20.17 -22.52
N PRO A 91 -31.42 -20.55 -22.87
CA PRO A 91 -30.47 -19.65 -23.54
C PRO A 91 -31.01 -18.99 -24.81
N GLU A 92 -31.82 -19.69 -25.59
CA GLU A 92 -32.44 -19.17 -26.83
C GLU A 92 -33.40 -18.01 -26.55
N GLN A 93 -34.23 -18.13 -25.53
CA GLN A 93 -35.12 -17.05 -25.07
C GLN A 93 -34.33 -15.85 -24.53
N LYS A 94 -33.19 -16.07 -23.85
CA LYS A 94 -32.30 -14.98 -23.42
C LYS A 94 -31.74 -14.16 -24.59
N VAL A 95 -31.50 -14.80 -25.73
CA VAL A 95 -30.99 -14.12 -26.93
C VAL A 95 -32.09 -13.30 -27.61
N ALA A 96 -33.33 -13.79 -27.62
CA ALA A 96 -34.47 -13.08 -28.23
C ALA A 96 -34.72 -11.70 -27.61
N TYR A 97 -34.58 -11.57 -26.28
CA TYR A 97 -34.79 -10.30 -25.56
C TYR A 97 -33.52 -9.45 -25.41
N LEU A 98 -32.38 -9.90 -25.93
CA LEU A 98 -31.11 -9.15 -25.86
C LEU A 98 -31.23 -7.73 -26.45
N PRO A 99 -31.85 -7.51 -27.64
CA PRO A 99 -32.04 -6.17 -28.18
C PRO A 99 -32.86 -5.26 -27.25
N THR A 100 -33.85 -5.81 -26.55
CA THR A 100 -34.69 -5.06 -25.59
C THR A 100 -33.85 -4.56 -24.41
N PHE A 101 -33.00 -5.43 -23.83
CA PHE A 101 -32.09 -5.03 -22.75
C PHE A 101 -31.04 -4.02 -23.22
N LEU A 102 -30.49 -4.19 -24.43
CA LEU A 102 -29.51 -3.25 -24.99
C LEU A 102 -30.12 -1.87 -25.27
N ARG A 103 -31.39 -1.83 -25.70
CA ARG A 103 -32.07 -0.59 -26.07
C ARG A 103 -32.62 0.17 -24.87
N PHE A 104 -33.21 -0.54 -23.89
CA PHE A 104 -33.96 0.08 -22.80
C PHE A 104 -33.40 -0.23 -21.40
N GLY A 105 -32.55 -1.24 -21.25
CA GLY A 105 -32.11 -1.70 -19.93
C GLY A 105 -31.17 -0.73 -19.23
N LEU A 106 -30.15 -0.22 -19.93
CA LEU A 106 -29.08 0.59 -19.31
C LEU A 106 -29.62 1.85 -18.63
N SER A 107 -30.56 2.56 -19.26
CA SER A 107 -31.20 3.76 -18.70
C SER A 107 -32.02 3.48 -17.43
N HIS A 108 -32.35 2.22 -17.17
CA HIS A 108 -33.11 1.77 -16.01
C HIS A 108 -32.28 0.86 -15.08
N ASN A 109 -30.94 0.90 -15.18
CA ASN A 109 -30.02 0.09 -14.37
C ASN A 109 -30.23 -1.43 -14.50
N ILE A 110 -30.65 -1.90 -15.67
CA ILE A 110 -30.85 -3.31 -15.99
C ILE A 110 -29.87 -3.71 -17.09
N SER A 111 -29.10 -4.77 -16.88
CA SER A 111 -28.23 -5.30 -17.93
C SER A 111 -28.38 -6.80 -18.11
N CYS A 112 -28.13 -7.24 -19.33
CA CYS A 112 -27.82 -8.61 -19.64
C CYS A 112 -26.33 -8.87 -19.39
N LYS A 113 -26.01 -9.90 -18.60
CA LYS A 113 -24.63 -10.40 -18.38
C LYS A 113 -23.70 -9.49 -17.56
N THR A 114 -24.18 -8.45 -16.87
CA THR A 114 -23.36 -7.69 -15.93
C THR A 114 -24.09 -7.50 -14.61
N ARG A 115 -23.44 -7.87 -13.51
CA ARG A 115 -23.92 -7.60 -12.15
C ARG A 115 -23.23 -6.34 -11.64
N TYR A 116 -24.02 -5.33 -11.31
CA TYR A 116 -23.55 -4.08 -10.74
C TYR A 116 -23.59 -4.19 -9.21
N TYR A 117 -22.49 -3.81 -8.60
CA TYR A 117 -22.33 -3.59 -7.16
C TYR A 117 -22.15 -2.08 -6.92
N HIS A 118 -22.02 -1.69 -5.66
CA HIS A 118 -21.88 -0.29 -5.25
C HIS A 118 -20.63 0.39 -5.85
N ASP A 119 -19.47 -0.27 -5.82
CA ASP A 119 -18.20 0.30 -6.30
C ASP A 119 -17.65 -0.31 -7.58
N TYR A 120 -18.23 -1.42 -8.02
CA TYR A 120 -17.71 -2.19 -9.15
C TYR A 120 -18.82 -2.93 -9.86
N TYR A 121 -18.51 -3.44 -11.04
CA TYR A 121 -19.36 -4.38 -11.75
C TYR A 121 -18.58 -5.61 -12.19
N VAL A 122 -19.32 -6.67 -12.52
CA VAL A 122 -18.75 -7.97 -12.91
C VAL A 122 -19.54 -8.50 -14.09
N HIS A 123 -18.85 -8.79 -15.18
CA HIS A 123 -19.47 -9.47 -16.31
C HIS A 123 -19.69 -10.96 -16.01
N LEU A 124 -20.69 -11.56 -16.66
CA LEU A 124 -21.03 -12.97 -16.52
C LEU A 124 -19.81 -13.82 -16.90
N ASN A 125 -19.45 -14.77 -16.04
CA ASN A 125 -18.26 -15.63 -16.17
C ASN A 125 -16.92 -14.89 -16.15
N ALA A 126 -16.88 -13.60 -15.78
CA ALA A 126 -15.63 -12.89 -15.58
C ALA A 126 -14.95 -13.30 -14.27
N THR A 127 -13.63 -13.44 -14.32
CA THR A 127 -12.79 -13.69 -13.13
C THR A 127 -12.32 -12.41 -12.44
N ARG A 128 -12.60 -11.25 -13.06
CA ARG A 128 -12.24 -9.91 -12.57
C ARG A 128 -13.48 -9.06 -12.35
N ARG A 129 -13.38 -8.15 -11.39
CA ARG A 129 -14.32 -7.06 -11.13
C ARG A 129 -13.69 -5.75 -11.59
N THR A 130 -14.50 -4.87 -12.16
CA THR A 130 -14.07 -3.58 -12.67
C THR A 130 -14.67 -2.48 -11.81
N TYR A 131 -13.84 -1.68 -11.17
CA TYR A 131 -14.28 -0.59 -10.31
C TYR A 131 -14.72 0.61 -11.14
N TYR A 132 -15.72 1.33 -10.64
CA TYR A 132 -16.06 2.64 -11.18
C TYR A 132 -14.94 3.65 -10.82
N GLY A 133 -14.85 4.77 -11.56
CA GLY A 133 -13.90 5.87 -11.28
C GLY A 133 -14.13 6.51 -9.90
N SER A 134 -13.28 7.44 -9.47
CA SER A 134 -13.19 7.90 -8.06
C SER A 134 -14.41 8.63 -7.45
N SER A 135 -15.53 8.77 -8.16
CA SER A 135 -16.65 9.65 -7.81
C SER A 135 -17.61 9.15 -6.71
N GLN A 136 -17.43 7.95 -6.16
CA GLN A 136 -18.36 7.41 -5.14
C GLN A 136 -18.06 7.99 -3.77
N THR A 137 -19.10 8.37 -3.03
CA THR A 137 -18.96 8.88 -1.65
C THR A 137 -18.58 7.80 -0.65
N TYR A 138 -19.02 6.56 -0.87
CA TYR A 138 -18.78 5.42 0.02
C TYR A 138 -18.02 4.33 -0.71
N LEU A 139 -17.18 3.60 0.02
CA LEU A 139 -16.41 2.45 -0.45
C LEU A 139 -16.87 1.18 0.24
N GLN A 140 -17.20 0.15 -0.53
CA GLN A 140 -17.39 -1.23 -0.10
C GLN A 140 -16.04 -1.90 0.14
N ILE A 141 -15.56 -1.83 1.38
CA ILE A 141 -14.25 -2.34 1.80
C ILE A 141 -14.28 -3.83 2.21
N ALA A 142 -15.47 -4.36 2.50
CA ALA A 142 -15.73 -5.77 2.74
C ALA A 142 -17.16 -6.12 2.28
N THR A 143 -17.51 -7.42 2.24
CA THR A 143 -18.80 -7.89 1.71
C THR A 143 -20.01 -7.13 2.27
N HIS A 144 -20.01 -6.85 3.57
CA HIS A 144 -21.11 -6.17 4.27
C HIS A 144 -20.65 -4.89 5.01
N TYR A 145 -19.55 -4.26 4.58
CA TYR A 145 -19.00 -3.10 5.26
C TYR A 145 -18.63 -1.99 4.29
N TYR A 146 -19.17 -0.80 4.55
CA TYR A 146 -19.00 0.40 3.73
C TYR A 146 -18.40 1.53 4.57
N VAL A 147 -17.53 2.34 3.97
CA VAL A 147 -16.85 3.46 4.63
C VAL A 147 -16.90 4.70 3.74
N ALA A 148 -17.25 5.85 4.30
CA ALA A 148 -17.22 7.12 3.58
C ALA A 148 -15.77 7.51 3.23
N ARG A 149 -15.53 8.04 2.01
CA ARG A 149 -14.19 8.46 1.57
C ARG A 149 -13.57 9.50 2.49
N ASP A 150 -14.34 10.49 2.93
CA ASP A 150 -13.87 11.54 3.85
C ASP A 150 -13.34 10.98 5.18
N LEU A 151 -13.88 9.84 5.65
CA LEU A 151 -13.36 9.17 6.83
C LEU A 151 -12.01 8.49 6.54
N VAL A 152 -11.83 7.95 5.34
CA VAL A 152 -10.54 7.40 4.90
C VAL A 152 -9.50 8.51 4.77
N ASP A 153 -9.87 9.65 4.19
CA ASP A 153 -9.01 10.83 4.11
C ASP A 153 -8.62 11.37 5.49
N LEU A 154 -9.54 11.32 6.46
CA LEU A 154 -9.24 11.62 7.86
C LEU A 154 -8.20 10.62 8.42
N PHE A 155 -8.38 9.31 8.22
CA PHE A 155 -7.42 8.31 8.66
C PHE A 155 -6.03 8.52 8.03
N ILE A 156 -5.97 8.78 6.74
CA ILE A 156 -4.71 9.06 6.04
C ILE A 156 -4.05 10.32 6.62
N SER A 157 -4.84 11.38 6.87
CA SER A 157 -4.34 12.60 7.49
C SER A 157 -3.80 12.35 8.90
N MET A 158 -4.47 11.53 9.71
CA MET A 158 -4.01 11.14 11.05
C MET A 158 -2.74 10.28 11.01
N MET A 159 -2.64 9.37 10.02
CA MET A 159 -1.44 8.56 9.78
C MET A 159 -0.27 9.46 9.38
N ALA A 160 -0.44 10.32 8.38
CA ALA A 160 0.64 11.14 7.82
C ALA A 160 1.15 12.24 8.75
N ASN A 161 0.27 12.84 9.57
CA ASN A 161 0.62 13.99 10.40
C ASN A 161 0.88 13.65 11.88
N ALA A 162 0.34 12.55 12.37
CA ALA A 162 0.42 12.17 13.78
C ALA A 162 0.87 10.72 14.01
N TRP A 163 1.31 10.02 12.95
CA TRP A 163 1.72 8.61 13.01
C TRP A 163 0.68 7.72 13.68
N THR A 164 -0.61 8.04 13.48
CA THR A 164 -1.68 7.29 14.10
C THR A 164 -1.79 5.93 13.42
N SER A 165 -1.62 4.84 14.18
CA SER A 165 -1.74 3.49 13.64
C SER A 165 -3.17 3.19 13.20
N ALA A 166 -3.35 2.23 12.27
CA ALA A 166 -4.68 1.78 11.88
C ALA A 166 -5.53 1.28 13.07
N THR A 167 -4.89 0.68 14.09
CA THR A 167 -5.53 0.31 15.36
C THR A 167 -6.07 1.53 16.08
N ASN A 168 -5.28 2.60 16.17
CA ASN A 168 -5.70 3.84 16.83
C ASN A 168 -6.75 4.59 16.00
N CYS A 169 -6.68 4.58 14.67
CA CYS A 169 -7.74 5.09 13.80
C CYS A 169 -9.08 4.39 14.07
N ALA A 170 -9.09 3.05 14.11
CA ALA A 170 -10.30 2.29 14.44
C ALA A 170 -10.81 2.60 15.85
N ARG A 171 -9.91 2.72 16.85
CA ARG A 171 -10.27 3.06 18.23
C ARG A 171 -10.91 4.45 18.32
N ILE A 172 -10.26 5.47 17.75
CA ILE A 172 -10.75 6.84 17.72
C ILE A 172 -12.11 6.91 17.03
N TYR A 173 -12.28 6.22 15.90
CA TYR A 173 -13.58 6.13 15.24
C TYR A 173 -14.65 5.54 16.16
N ASN A 174 -14.35 4.39 16.77
CA ASN A 174 -15.30 3.69 17.63
C ASN A 174 -15.68 4.46 18.91
N GLU A 175 -14.77 5.27 19.44
CA GLU A 175 -14.98 6.02 20.68
C GLU A 175 -15.58 7.41 20.44
N SER A 176 -15.24 8.05 19.32
CA SER A 176 -15.53 9.48 19.10
C SER A 176 -16.49 9.76 17.96
N LEU A 177 -16.59 8.86 16.97
CA LEU A 177 -17.35 9.11 15.73
C LEU A 177 -18.53 8.16 15.52
N ILE A 178 -18.63 7.11 16.34
CA ILE A 178 -19.78 6.21 16.33
C ILE A 178 -21.03 6.96 16.81
N ALA A 179 -22.10 6.90 16.00
CA ALA A 179 -23.40 7.45 16.38
C ALA A 179 -24.08 6.59 17.45
N SER A 180 -24.78 7.21 18.41
CA SER A 180 -25.57 6.50 19.43
C SER A 180 -26.75 5.69 18.87
N SER A 181 -27.04 5.80 17.57
CA SER A 181 -28.12 5.08 16.89
C SER A 181 -27.90 3.56 16.78
N PHE A 182 -26.71 3.03 17.11
CA PHE A 182 -26.48 1.58 17.12
C PHE A 182 -27.29 0.85 18.20
N ASP A 183 -27.73 1.55 19.25
CA ASP A 183 -28.58 0.99 20.30
C ASP A 183 -30.01 0.64 19.80
N ALA A 184 -30.38 1.10 18.60
CA ALA A 184 -31.68 0.85 17.99
C ALA A 184 -31.73 -0.40 17.09
N LEU A 185 -30.61 -1.14 16.95
CA LEU A 185 -30.56 -2.32 16.09
C LEU A 185 -31.21 -3.54 16.77
N PRO A 186 -31.88 -4.41 15.99
CA PRO A 186 -32.53 -5.59 16.54
C PRO A 186 -31.50 -6.54 17.17
N PRO A 187 -31.85 -7.26 18.26
CA PRO A 187 -30.95 -8.23 18.89
C PRO A 187 -30.48 -9.35 17.96
N THR A 188 -31.19 -9.58 16.86
CA THR A 188 -30.88 -10.58 15.82
C THR A 188 -29.92 -10.06 14.74
N TRP A 189 -29.33 -8.88 14.92
CA TRP A 189 -28.40 -8.31 13.94
C TRP A 189 -27.07 -9.07 13.94
N GLU A 190 -26.75 -9.74 12.83
CA GLU A 190 -25.60 -10.67 12.74
C GLU A 190 -24.30 -10.00 12.30
N TYR A 191 -24.36 -8.76 11.80
CA TYR A 191 -23.19 -8.08 11.24
C TYR A 191 -22.48 -7.17 12.25
N ARG A 192 -21.15 -7.16 12.20
CA ARG A 192 -20.33 -6.31 13.05
C ARG A 192 -20.46 -4.85 12.66
N LEU A 193 -20.64 -3.99 13.66
CA LEU A 193 -20.79 -2.53 13.49
C LEU A 193 -19.52 -1.77 13.87
N ARG A 194 -18.81 -2.24 14.91
CA ARG A 194 -17.55 -1.65 15.35
C ARG A 194 -16.45 -1.89 14.34
N MET A 195 -15.71 -0.84 14.00
CA MET A 195 -14.57 -0.89 13.09
C MET A 195 -13.38 -1.59 13.77
N ASN A 196 -12.63 -2.38 13.01
CA ASN A 196 -11.38 -3.00 13.46
C ASN A 196 -10.21 -2.50 12.61
N VAL A 197 -9.01 -2.97 12.95
CA VAL A 197 -7.78 -2.61 12.23
C VAL A 197 -7.79 -3.04 10.75
N GLU A 198 -8.41 -4.17 10.43
CA GLU A 198 -8.48 -4.68 9.06
C GLU A 198 -9.38 -3.80 8.19
N ASP A 199 -10.46 -3.26 8.73
CA ASP A 199 -11.35 -2.35 8.01
C ASP A 199 -10.60 -1.07 7.60
N VAL A 200 -9.81 -0.49 8.52
CA VAL A 200 -9.00 0.70 8.23
C VAL A 200 -7.98 0.39 7.13
N TRP A 201 -7.31 -0.76 7.18
CA TRP A 201 -6.37 -1.15 6.13
C TRP A 201 -7.04 -1.39 4.79
N ASN A 202 -8.15 -2.13 4.77
CA ASN A 202 -8.91 -2.38 3.54
C ASN A 202 -9.40 -1.07 2.92
N ALA A 203 -9.85 -0.12 3.74
CA ALA A 203 -10.24 1.21 3.31
C ALA A 203 -9.05 1.99 2.73
N PHE A 204 -7.93 2.05 3.46
CA PHE A 204 -6.72 2.73 3.04
C PHE A 204 -6.21 2.22 1.69
N PHE A 205 -5.96 0.91 1.56
CA PHE A 205 -5.37 0.35 0.34
C PHE A 205 -6.31 0.46 -0.85
N LEU A 206 -7.62 0.20 -0.68
CA LEU A 206 -8.57 0.33 -1.77
C LEU A 206 -8.73 1.80 -2.21
N HIS A 207 -8.87 2.72 -1.26
CA HIS A 207 -8.98 4.15 -1.55
C HIS A 207 -7.74 4.67 -2.29
N SER A 208 -6.54 4.40 -1.77
CA SER A 208 -5.28 4.84 -2.40
C SER A 208 -5.10 4.25 -3.80
N LEU A 209 -5.47 2.98 -4.03
CA LEU A 209 -5.43 2.38 -5.38
C LEU A 209 -6.44 3.03 -6.33
N LEU A 210 -7.68 3.27 -5.89
CA LEU A 210 -8.67 3.94 -6.71
C LEU A 210 -8.22 5.35 -7.09
N THR A 211 -7.65 6.09 -6.14
CA THR A 211 -7.11 7.44 -6.37
C THR A 211 -5.92 7.42 -7.33
N ASP A 212 -4.97 6.49 -7.18
CA ASP A 212 -3.82 6.37 -8.09
C ASP A 212 -4.24 6.03 -9.53
N PHE A 213 -5.20 5.10 -9.70
CA PHE A 213 -5.71 4.74 -11.02
C PHE A 213 -6.47 5.90 -11.67
N ASP A 214 -7.28 6.62 -10.90
CA ASP A 214 -8.04 7.78 -11.38
C ASP A 214 -7.12 8.93 -11.80
N GLU A 215 -6.11 9.26 -10.98
CA GLU A 215 -5.08 10.27 -11.31
C GLU A 215 -4.31 9.91 -12.60
N ARG A 216 -4.22 8.62 -12.95
CA ARG A 216 -3.60 8.13 -14.20
C ARG A 216 -4.59 7.92 -15.34
N SER A 217 -5.87 8.26 -15.15
CA SER A 217 -6.94 8.01 -16.12
C SER A 217 -7.06 6.53 -16.53
N HIS A 218 -6.80 5.63 -15.58
CA HIS A 218 -6.93 4.18 -15.73
C HIS A 218 -8.09 3.65 -14.89
N VAL A 219 -8.56 2.44 -15.21
CA VAL A 219 -9.62 1.77 -14.46
C VAL A 219 -9.02 0.65 -13.61
N LEU A 220 -9.38 0.61 -12.33
CA LEU A 220 -8.94 -0.44 -11.43
C LEU A 220 -9.74 -1.73 -11.67
N GLU A 221 -9.04 -2.80 -12.02
CA GLU A 221 -9.60 -4.15 -12.09
C GLU A 221 -8.94 -5.05 -11.07
N LEU A 222 -9.73 -5.81 -10.31
CA LEU A 222 -9.24 -6.76 -9.31
C LEU A 222 -9.85 -8.15 -9.50
N PRO A 223 -9.24 -9.22 -8.96
CA PRO A 223 -9.87 -10.54 -8.94
C PRO A 223 -11.25 -10.52 -8.25
N HIS A 224 -12.25 -11.14 -8.88
CA HIS A 224 -13.59 -11.23 -8.28
C HIS A 224 -13.57 -12.20 -7.10
N ASP A 225 -13.20 -13.45 -7.32
CA ASP A 225 -13.32 -14.54 -6.33
C ASP A 225 -12.06 -14.72 -5.45
N ALA A 226 -11.49 -13.61 -4.98
CA ALA A 226 -10.37 -13.65 -4.04
C ALA A 226 -10.81 -14.08 -2.62
N ALA A 227 -9.98 -14.87 -1.94
CA ALA A 227 -10.24 -15.40 -0.60
C ALA A 227 -10.41 -14.32 0.49
N SER A 228 -9.81 -13.14 0.30
CA SER A 228 -9.94 -11.99 1.20
C SER A 228 -9.78 -10.68 0.43
N GLN A 229 -10.22 -9.58 1.04
CA GLN A 229 -9.95 -8.24 0.49
C GLN A 229 -8.44 -7.96 0.43
N ALA A 230 -7.69 -8.42 1.43
CA ALA A 230 -6.24 -8.29 1.43
C ALA A 230 -5.62 -8.93 0.17
N THR A 231 -5.88 -10.22 -0.07
CA THR A 231 -5.36 -10.96 -1.22
C THR A 231 -5.84 -10.38 -2.56
N ARG A 232 -7.05 -9.82 -2.60
CA ARG A 232 -7.61 -9.16 -3.79
C ARG A 232 -6.75 -7.99 -4.27
N LEU A 233 -6.12 -7.25 -3.35
CA LEU A 233 -5.38 -6.03 -3.63
C LEU A 233 -3.90 -6.27 -3.94
N ASP A 234 -3.34 -7.43 -3.58
CA ASP A 234 -1.88 -7.68 -3.61
C ASP A 234 -1.26 -7.48 -5.01
N GLU A 235 -1.93 -7.93 -6.08
CA GLU A 235 -1.45 -7.73 -7.46
C GLU A 235 -1.39 -6.24 -7.82
N ALA A 236 -2.45 -5.50 -7.55
CA ALA A 236 -2.53 -4.06 -7.85
C ALA A 236 -1.52 -3.25 -7.02
N ILE A 237 -1.32 -3.61 -5.76
CA ILE A 237 -0.29 -3.02 -4.89
C ILE A 237 1.10 -3.22 -5.48
N ARG A 238 1.45 -4.44 -5.90
CA ARG A 238 2.75 -4.73 -6.54
C ARG A 238 2.97 -3.93 -7.81
N LEU A 239 1.95 -3.86 -8.68
CA LEU A 239 2.02 -3.08 -9.92
C LEU A 239 2.18 -1.59 -9.64
N ARG A 240 1.45 -1.04 -8.65
CA ARG A 240 1.59 0.34 -8.21
C ARG A 240 3.01 0.61 -7.70
N ASN A 241 3.55 -0.22 -6.81
CA ASN A 241 4.92 -0.07 -6.30
C ASN A 241 5.96 -0.07 -7.44
N ALA A 242 5.83 -1.00 -8.39
CA ALA A 242 6.72 -1.06 -9.55
C ALA A 242 6.65 0.23 -10.39
N SER A 243 5.45 0.80 -10.55
CA SER A 243 5.23 1.98 -11.38
C SER A 243 5.78 3.28 -10.80
N ILE A 244 5.84 3.41 -9.46
CA ILE A 244 6.31 4.62 -8.79
C ILE A 244 7.82 4.64 -8.61
N SER A 245 8.43 3.45 -8.56
CA SER A 245 9.87 3.30 -8.45
C SER A 245 10.64 4.07 -9.53
N GLY A 246 11.65 4.84 -9.12
CA GLY A 246 12.43 5.70 -9.99
C GLY A 246 11.75 7.03 -10.26
N THR A 247 11.17 7.21 -11.44
CA THR A 247 10.64 8.50 -11.89
C THR A 247 9.12 8.64 -11.76
N GLY A 248 8.44 7.63 -11.19
CA GLY A 248 6.97 7.62 -11.08
C GLY A 248 6.43 8.33 -9.83
N GLN A 249 7.29 8.63 -8.86
CA GLN A 249 6.94 9.40 -7.66
C GLN A 249 6.38 10.79 -8.03
N ASP A 250 5.29 11.19 -7.38
CA ASP A 250 4.79 12.56 -7.47
C ASP A 250 5.88 13.55 -7.01
N HIS A 251 6.01 14.65 -7.75
CA HIS A 251 7.04 15.66 -7.52
C HIS A 251 8.49 15.16 -7.66
N TRP A 252 8.73 14.00 -8.30
CA TRP A 252 10.07 13.49 -8.62
C TRP A 252 10.98 14.53 -9.31
N ASN A 253 10.41 15.32 -10.20
CA ASN A 253 11.06 16.37 -11.00
C ASN A 253 10.88 17.77 -10.41
N HIS A 254 10.68 17.87 -9.09
CA HIS A 254 10.44 19.13 -8.42
C HIS A 254 11.62 20.12 -8.53
N ALA A 255 11.29 21.41 -8.62
CA ALA A 255 12.20 22.52 -8.42
C ALA A 255 11.46 23.70 -7.76
N CYS A 256 12.18 24.48 -6.97
CA CYS A 256 11.73 25.74 -6.37
C CYS A 256 12.96 26.60 -6.03
N ASN A 257 12.74 27.83 -5.57
CA ASN A 257 13.81 28.78 -5.25
C ASN A 257 14.72 28.33 -4.08
N LEU A 258 14.32 27.31 -3.31
CA LEU A 258 15.11 26.77 -2.20
C LEU A 258 15.98 25.55 -2.59
N CYS A 259 15.60 24.81 -3.63
CA CYS A 259 16.34 23.62 -4.07
C CYS A 259 16.96 23.76 -5.47
N CYS A 260 16.66 24.86 -6.17
CA CYS A 260 17.21 25.21 -7.46
C CYS A 260 17.71 26.65 -7.43
N TRP A 261 19.01 26.84 -7.62
CA TRP A 261 19.61 28.15 -7.82
C TRP A 261 19.70 28.45 -9.32
N ILE A 262 19.25 29.63 -9.74
CA ILE A 262 19.30 30.06 -11.14
C ILE A 262 20.19 31.29 -11.20
N HIS A 263 21.21 31.27 -12.06
CA HIS A 263 22.06 32.42 -12.33
C HIS A 263 22.36 32.52 -13.82
N ALA A 264 22.73 33.70 -14.30
CA ALA A 264 23.23 33.84 -15.66
C ALA A 264 24.72 33.50 -15.72
N ASP A 265 25.14 32.80 -16.77
CA ASP A 265 26.56 32.71 -17.12
C ASP A 265 27.09 34.02 -17.70
N ALA A 266 28.37 34.04 -18.08
CA ALA A 266 29.02 35.22 -18.66
C ALA A 266 28.37 35.70 -19.96
N ASP A 267 27.68 34.81 -20.69
CA ASP A 267 27.00 35.09 -21.95
C ASP A 267 25.51 35.46 -21.76
N GLY A 268 25.03 35.49 -20.51
CA GLY A 268 23.63 35.79 -20.17
C GLY A 268 22.69 34.58 -20.23
N THR A 269 23.21 33.37 -20.48
CA THR A 269 22.43 32.14 -20.51
C THR A 269 22.09 31.69 -19.09
N PRO A 270 20.82 31.37 -18.78
CA PRO A 270 20.45 30.90 -17.45
C PRO A 270 21.02 29.49 -17.20
N LEU A 271 21.88 29.40 -16.19
CA LEU A 271 22.34 28.16 -15.57
C LEU A 271 21.46 27.84 -14.36
N HIS A 272 21.12 26.55 -14.22
CA HIS A 272 20.26 26.06 -13.16
C HIS A 272 21.01 24.98 -12.37
N LEU A 273 21.20 25.20 -11.08
CA LEU A 273 21.86 24.28 -10.17
C LEU A 273 20.84 23.71 -9.18
N ARG A 274 20.47 22.43 -9.36
CA ARG A 274 19.57 21.71 -8.45
C ARG A 274 20.36 20.96 -7.39
N SER A 275 19.83 20.93 -6.16
CA SER A 275 20.46 20.29 -5.00
C SER A 275 19.53 19.26 -4.34
N VAL A 276 20.07 18.06 -4.13
CA VAL A 276 19.41 16.97 -3.40
C VAL A 276 20.32 16.41 -2.32
N VAL A 277 19.72 15.91 -1.25
CA VAL A 277 20.37 15.27 -0.11
C VAL A 277 19.88 13.83 -0.05
N ILE A 278 20.80 12.90 0.17
CA ILE A 278 20.53 11.48 0.31
C ILE A 278 20.99 11.05 1.69
N ASP A 279 20.12 10.33 2.40
CA ASP A 279 20.42 9.79 3.72
C ASP A 279 19.50 8.59 4.02
N GLY A 280 20.00 7.69 4.88
CA GLY A 280 19.36 6.45 5.25
C GLY A 280 18.65 6.52 6.61
N VAL A 281 17.52 5.83 6.74
CA VAL A 281 16.77 5.69 7.99
C VAL A 281 16.37 4.24 8.25
N THR A 282 16.59 3.76 9.47
CA THR A 282 16.31 2.37 9.86
C THR A 282 14.88 2.23 10.37
N LEU A 283 13.97 1.81 9.49
CA LEU A 283 12.63 1.31 9.84
C LEU A 283 12.60 -0.20 9.64
N GLY A 284 12.68 -0.58 8.36
CA GLY A 284 12.79 -1.92 7.85
C GLY A 284 11.55 -2.80 8.03
N HIS A 285 11.53 -3.88 7.27
CA HIS A 285 10.54 -4.95 7.37
C HIS A 285 11.25 -6.31 7.36
N PRO A 286 10.58 -7.41 7.80
CA PRO A 286 11.12 -8.75 7.70
C PRO A 286 11.48 -9.09 6.25
N CYS A 287 12.67 -9.66 6.05
CA CYS A 287 13.18 -10.05 4.74
C CYS A 287 13.88 -11.40 4.79
N CYS A 288 14.22 -11.94 3.62
CA CYS A 288 14.90 -13.22 3.54
C CYS A 288 16.28 -13.16 4.21
N SER A 289 16.61 -14.18 5.02
CA SER A 289 17.89 -14.27 5.72
C SER A 289 19.12 -14.33 4.81
N VAL A 290 18.96 -14.76 3.55
CA VAL A 290 20.02 -14.72 2.54
C VAL A 290 20.39 -13.27 2.22
N HIS A 291 21.68 -12.94 2.32
CA HIS A 291 22.17 -11.57 2.14
C HIS A 291 21.79 -11.00 0.77
N ASN A 292 21.26 -9.77 0.76
CA ASN A 292 20.79 -9.04 -0.43
C ASN A 292 19.65 -9.73 -1.22
N CYS A 293 19.00 -10.76 -0.68
CA CYS A 293 17.81 -11.32 -1.31
C CYS A 293 16.63 -10.33 -1.20
N MET A 294 16.10 -9.92 -2.36
CA MET A 294 14.98 -8.98 -2.47
C MET A 294 13.63 -9.68 -2.71
N ILE A 295 13.61 -11.02 -2.76
CA ILE A 295 12.36 -11.77 -2.95
C ILE A 295 11.56 -11.69 -1.65
N PRO A 296 10.31 -11.19 -1.68
CA PRO A 296 9.48 -11.10 -0.49
C PRO A 296 9.25 -12.47 0.16
N LEU A 297 9.08 -12.46 1.49
CA LEU A 297 8.67 -13.63 2.24
C LEU A 297 7.22 -14.03 1.87
N ALA A 298 6.86 -15.31 2.02
CA ALA A 298 5.47 -15.72 1.86
C ALA A 298 4.62 -15.27 3.05
N SER A 299 5.17 -15.41 4.26
CA SER A 299 4.66 -14.86 5.50
C SER A 299 5.72 -13.97 6.15
N THR A 300 5.30 -12.90 6.83
CA THR A 300 6.24 -12.06 7.61
C THR A 300 6.91 -12.83 8.75
N GLN A 301 6.38 -14.01 9.12
CA GLN A 301 6.94 -14.90 10.13
C GLN A 301 8.03 -15.85 9.57
N ASP A 302 8.22 -15.91 8.25
CA ASP A 302 9.22 -16.79 7.63
C ASP A 302 10.64 -16.20 7.77
N HIS A 303 11.66 -17.06 7.85
CA HIS A 303 13.07 -16.64 7.76
C HIS A 303 13.59 -16.60 6.32
N PHE A 304 12.98 -17.37 5.42
CA PHE A 304 13.44 -17.54 4.05
C PHE A 304 12.30 -17.37 3.07
N CYS A 305 12.57 -16.67 1.97
CA CYS A 305 11.61 -16.51 0.88
C CYS A 305 11.36 -17.87 0.17
N PRO A 306 10.31 -17.97 -0.68
CA PRO A 306 9.95 -19.22 -1.35
C PRO A 306 11.09 -19.92 -2.11
N THR A 307 12.04 -19.17 -2.68
CA THR A 307 13.17 -19.72 -3.44
C THR A 307 14.34 -20.16 -2.56
N HIS A 308 14.39 -19.75 -1.29
CA HIS A 308 15.46 -20.06 -0.35
C HIS A 308 14.99 -20.96 0.81
N ARG A 309 13.83 -21.63 0.68
CA ARG A 309 13.28 -22.50 1.73
C ARG A 309 14.24 -23.60 2.18
N ASP A 310 15.06 -24.12 1.27
CA ASP A 310 16.02 -25.18 1.60
C ASP A 310 17.12 -24.71 2.59
N HIS A 311 17.41 -23.41 2.68
CA HIS A 311 18.34 -22.87 3.67
C HIS A 311 17.86 -23.05 5.11
N ALA A 312 16.56 -23.26 5.34
CA ALA A 312 16.04 -23.62 6.67
C ALA A 312 16.56 -24.97 7.18
N ARG A 313 17.13 -25.80 6.30
CA ARG A 313 17.76 -27.09 6.64
C ARG A 313 19.26 -26.99 6.89
N ILE A 314 19.84 -25.79 6.80
CA ILE A 314 21.27 -25.52 7.03
C ILE A 314 21.44 -24.94 8.43
N CYS A 315 22.57 -25.26 9.07
CA CYS A 315 22.92 -24.71 10.37
C CYS A 315 22.87 -23.18 10.38
N VAL A 316 22.20 -22.61 11.36
CA VAL A 316 22.00 -21.15 11.53
C VAL A 316 23.26 -20.38 11.96
N VAL A 317 24.38 -21.10 12.17
CA VAL A 317 25.66 -20.48 12.50
C VAL A 317 26.32 -19.97 11.23
N THR A 318 26.73 -18.72 11.25
CA THR A 318 27.37 -18.03 10.12
C THR A 318 28.60 -18.81 9.66
N ASN A 319 28.72 -19.05 8.36
CA ASN A 319 29.78 -19.85 7.73
C ASN A 319 29.76 -21.35 8.09
N CYS A 320 28.61 -21.91 8.50
CA CYS A 320 28.42 -23.34 8.64
C CYS A 320 27.46 -23.87 7.57
N ASP A 321 27.94 -24.79 6.72
CA ASP A 321 27.14 -25.39 5.65
C ASP A 321 26.59 -26.79 6.02
N LYS A 322 26.78 -27.22 7.28
CA LYS A 322 26.30 -28.52 7.76
C LYS A 322 24.77 -28.50 7.91
N PRO A 323 24.08 -29.63 7.68
CA PRO A 323 22.64 -29.71 7.87
C PRO A 323 22.26 -29.49 9.34
N ALA A 324 21.19 -28.74 9.56
CA ALA A 324 20.57 -28.60 10.86
C ALA A 324 19.96 -29.95 11.30
N ARG A 325 19.98 -30.21 12.61
CA ARG A 325 19.35 -31.42 13.17
C ARG A 325 17.82 -31.31 13.03
N LEU A 326 17.15 -32.45 12.92
CA LEU A 326 15.70 -32.48 12.84
C LEU A 326 15.07 -31.79 14.06
N GLY A 327 14.25 -30.77 13.84
CA GLY A 327 13.60 -29.98 14.90
C GLY A 327 14.49 -28.95 15.60
N ALA A 328 15.73 -28.75 15.13
CA ALA A 328 16.66 -27.74 15.65
C ALA A 328 17.12 -26.81 14.52
N GLN A 329 17.69 -25.65 14.88
CA GLN A 329 18.29 -24.70 13.94
C GLN A 329 19.80 -24.91 13.75
N THR A 330 20.43 -25.74 14.57
CA THR A 330 21.88 -26.01 14.54
C THR A 330 22.22 -27.45 14.15
N CYS A 331 23.43 -27.64 13.62
CA CYS A 331 23.98 -28.96 13.27
C CYS A 331 24.41 -29.75 14.52
N THR A 332 25.06 -30.89 14.32
CA THR A 332 25.53 -31.79 15.41
C THR A 332 26.78 -31.29 16.14
N GLU A 333 27.36 -30.16 15.74
CA GLU A 333 28.50 -29.58 16.44
C GLU A 333 28.07 -29.04 17.81
N LEU A 334 28.76 -29.51 18.87
CA LEU A 334 28.42 -29.17 20.25
C LEU A 334 28.42 -27.65 20.48
N ALA A 335 29.41 -26.93 19.94
CA ALA A 335 29.51 -25.48 20.06
C ALA A 335 28.32 -24.74 19.40
N HIS A 336 27.80 -25.25 18.28
CA HIS A 336 26.63 -24.67 17.62
C HIS A 336 25.35 -24.98 18.41
N SER A 337 25.18 -26.23 18.84
CA SER A 337 24.02 -26.60 19.67
C SER A 337 23.96 -25.85 21.00
N ALA A 338 25.12 -25.50 21.58
CA ALA A 338 25.20 -24.69 22.79
C ALA A 338 24.69 -23.26 22.58
N LEU A 339 24.94 -22.65 21.41
CA LEU A 339 24.39 -21.34 21.04
C LEU A 339 22.86 -21.37 20.98
N GLU A 340 22.28 -22.43 20.42
CA GLU A 340 20.82 -22.60 20.32
C GLU A 340 20.18 -22.82 21.69
N GLU A 341 20.79 -23.65 22.53
CA GLU A 341 20.31 -23.87 23.90
C GLU A 341 20.33 -22.57 24.71
N TYR A 342 21.42 -21.80 24.61
CA TYR A 342 21.52 -20.49 25.26
C TYR A 342 20.42 -19.52 24.77
N TYR A 343 20.20 -19.44 23.46
CA TYR A 343 19.15 -18.61 22.88
C TYR A 343 17.75 -19.00 23.42
N ASN A 344 17.45 -20.29 23.44
CA ASN A 344 16.19 -20.81 23.95
C ASN A 344 15.99 -20.52 25.45
N GLN A 345 17.06 -20.58 26.25
CA GLN A 345 17.03 -20.24 27.66
C GLN A 345 16.80 -18.74 27.89
N GLN A 346 17.46 -17.88 27.11
CA GLN A 346 17.23 -16.43 27.18
C GLN A 346 15.78 -16.05 26.83
N GLY A 347 15.23 -16.64 25.77
CA GLY A 347 13.82 -16.41 25.39
C GLY A 347 12.85 -16.72 26.55
N LYS A 348 13.07 -17.85 27.25
CA LYS A 348 12.29 -18.22 28.44
C LYS A 348 12.47 -17.24 29.61
N ALA A 349 13.68 -16.77 29.87
CA ALA A 349 13.97 -15.82 30.95
C ALA A 349 13.37 -14.42 30.70
N MET A 350 13.44 -13.94 29.45
CA MET A 350 12.87 -12.64 29.07
C MET A 350 11.34 -12.64 29.20
N PHE A 351 10.67 -13.71 28.78
CA PHE A 351 9.23 -13.90 28.97
C PHE A 351 8.83 -13.82 30.45
N GLN A 352 9.61 -14.46 31.33
CA GLN A 352 9.38 -14.41 32.78
C GLN A 352 9.58 -13.01 33.37
N LEU A 353 10.56 -12.24 32.91
CA LEU A 353 10.81 -10.86 33.35
C LEU A 353 9.71 -9.90 32.91
N LYS A 354 9.22 -10.03 31.66
CA LYS A 354 8.10 -9.26 31.14
C LYS A 354 6.81 -9.52 31.90
N LEU A 355 6.48 -10.79 32.14
CA LEU A 355 5.31 -11.17 32.95
C LEU A 355 5.41 -10.63 34.39
N ARG A 356 6.62 -10.53 34.96
CA ARG A 356 6.85 -9.87 36.26
C ARG A 356 6.63 -8.36 36.19
N LEU A 357 7.08 -7.69 35.13
CA LEU A 357 6.88 -6.25 34.93
C LEU A 357 5.41 -5.91 34.73
N GLU A 358 4.68 -6.67 33.91
CA GLU A 358 3.24 -6.51 33.69
C GLU A 358 2.46 -6.70 35.00
N ARG A 359 2.80 -7.72 35.80
CA ARG A 359 2.21 -7.92 37.15
C ARG A 359 2.56 -6.80 38.13
N ALA A 360 3.73 -6.17 38.00
CA ALA A 360 4.14 -5.04 38.83
C ALA A 360 3.42 -3.74 38.43
N ARG A 361 3.22 -3.51 37.12
CA ARG A 361 2.44 -2.38 36.59
C ARG A 361 0.97 -2.48 36.99
N ALA A 362 0.37 -3.67 36.92
CA ALA A 362 -1.00 -3.91 37.37
C ALA A 362 -1.23 -3.71 38.89
N ARG A 363 -0.17 -3.61 39.70
CA ARG A 363 -0.26 -3.32 41.14
C ARG A 363 -0.15 -1.83 41.49
N ASN A 364 0.27 -0.98 40.54
CA ASN A 364 0.58 0.44 40.75
C ASN A 364 -0.24 1.37 39.83
N GLU A 365 -1.56 1.20 39.73
CA GLU A 365 -2.39 2.12 38.94
C GLU A 365 -3.26 3.06 39.80
N SER A 366 -2.75 4.28 39.94
CA SER A 366 -3.52 5.53 39.85
C SER A 366 -2.76 6.47 38.89
N GLY A 367 -2.82 6.17 37.59
CA GLY A 367 -2.24 6.98 36.50
C GLY A 367 -2.58 6.36 35.14
N PRO A 368 -2.73 7.14 34.06
CA PRO A 368 -3.26 6.65 32.80
C PRO A 368 -2.27 5.69 32.13
N PRO A 369 -2.75 4.62 31.46
CA PRO A 369 -1.89 3.68 30.79
C PRO A 369 -1.29 4.33 29.53
N SER A 370 0.04 4.48 29.52
CA SER A 370 0.79 4.58 28.27
C SER A 370 0.72 3.21 27.58
N GLU A 371 -0.38 2.95 26.89
CA GLU A 371 -0.47 1.83 25.95
C GLU A 371 0.39 2.18 24.74
N SER A 372 1.65 1.74 24.76
CA SER A 372 2.39 1.50 23.53
C SER A 372 1.77 0.27 22.85
N PRO A 373 1.03 0.38 21.73
CA PRO A 373 0.52 -0.79 21.04
C PRO A 373 1.63 -1.27 20.10
N ALA A 374 2.63 -1.90 20.68
CA ALA A 374 3.55 -2.77 19.96
C ALA A 374 3.90 -3.91 20.90
N THR A 375 3.18 -5.03 20.77
CA THR A 375 3.70 -6.33 21.20
C THR A 375 5.02 -6.53 20.49
N VAL A 376 6.13 -6.24 21.17
CA VAL A 376 7.47 -6.64 20.73
C VAL A 376 7.42 -8.17 20.60
N SER A 377 7.60 -8.69 19.38
CA SER A 377 7.91 -10.11 19.18
C SER A 377 9.23 -10.38 19.89
N GLU A 378 9.17 -11.25 20.89
CA GLU A 378 10.23 -11.55 21.86
C GLU A 378 11.52 -12.12 21.22
N ALA A 379 11.47 -12.51 19.94
CA ALA A 379 12.58 -13.12 19.20
C ALA A 379 13.53 -12.12 18.49
N ASP A 380 13.13 -10.86 18.29
CA ASP A 380 13.88 -9.95 17.39
C ASP A 380 14.82 -8.97 18.11
N VAL A 381 14.77 -8.88 19.44
CA VAL A 381 15.62 -7.95 20.21
C VAL A 381 17.08 -8.43 20.29
N MET A 382 17.33 -9.72 20.06
CA MET A 382 18.68 -10.30 19.95
C MET A 382 18.72 -11.39 18.87
N SER A 383 18.56 -11.00 17.61
CA SER A 383 18.56 -11.94 16.48
C SER A 383 19.91 -12.65 16.28
N ASP A 384 21.01 -12.01 16.68
CA ASP A 384 22.39 -12.52 16.57
C ASP A 384 22.96 -12.91 17.95
N VAL A 385 23.38 -14.17 18.12
CA VAL A 385 24.05 -14.69 19.33
C VAL A 385 25.52 -15.00 19.00
N THR A 386 26.44 -14.56 19.85
CA THR A 386 27.89 -14.80 19.70
C THR A 386 28.45 -15.70 20.79
N SER A 387 29.51 -16.45 20.48
CA SER A 387 30.19 -17.33 21.45
C SER A 387 30.60 -16.63 22.74
N ASP A 388 30.94 -15.34 22.70
CA ASP A 388 31.36 -14.57 23.88
C ASP A 388 30.23 -14.37 24.90
N MET A 389 28.96 -14.46 24.48
CA MET A 389 27.80 -14.37 25.37
C MET A 389 27.60 -15.63 26.23
N LEU A 390 28.19 -16.76 25.82
CA LEU A 390 28.23 -18.00 26.60
C LEU A 390 29.34 -17.97 27.67
N ALA A 391 30.37 -17.13 27.51
CA ALA A 391 31.52 -17.07 28.40
C ALA A 391 31.31 -16.02 29.50
N CYS A 392 30.86 -16.47 30.69
CA CYS A 392 30.93 -15.66 31.91
C CYS A 392 32.37 -15.76 32.49
N GLY A 393 33.33 -15.17 31.79
CA GLY A 393 34.75 -15.21 32.13
C GLY A 393 35.59 -14.66 30.99
N GLY A 394 36.54 -13.78 31.29
CA GLY A 394 37.29 -12.96 30.33
C GLY A 394 37.92 -13.70 29.12
N LYS A 395 38.26 -12.90 28.10
CA LYS A 395 38.73 -13.32 26.77
C LYS A 395 39.81 -14.43 26.82
N PRO A 396 39.67 -15.53 26.05
CA PRO A 396 40.73 -16.53 25.89
C PRO A 396 41.84 -16.08 24.93
N ASP A 397 43.08 -16.52 25.22
CA ASP A 397 44.33 -16.16 24.52
C ASP A 397 44.56 -16.88 23.17
N ALA A 398 43.62 -17.69 22.69
CA ALA A 398 43.72 -18.38 21.41
C ALA A 398 42.89 -17.64 20.33
N GLY A 399 43.55 -17.21 19.26
CA GLY A 399 43.00 -16.35 18.20
C GLY A 399 41.52 -16.60 17.82
N ASN A 400 40.72 -15.55 17.98
CA ASN A 400 39.26 -15.53 17.84
C ASN A 400 38.77 -15.85 16.42
N ARG A 401 38.22 -17.06 16.22
CA ARG A 401 37.08 -17.23 15.30
C ARG A 401 35.81 -17.21 16.15
N GLN A 402 35.28 -16.01 16.42
CA GLN A 402 34.03 -15.87 17.15
C GLN A 402 32.89 -16.52 16.35
N LEU A 403 32.21 -17.49 16.95
CA LEU A 403 31.04 -18.10 16.33
C LEU A 403 29.88 -17.12 16.47
N LYS A 404 29.16 -16.89 15.37
CA LYS A 404 28.01 -16.00 15.31
C LYS A 404 26.82 -16.74 14.69
N ALA A 405 25.69 -16.80 15.38
CA ALA A 405 24.47 -17.44 14.90
C ALA A 405 23.33 -16.43 14.78
N ARG A 406 22.45 -16.60 13.79
CA ARG A 406 21.28 -15.72 13.60
C ARG A 406 19.96 -16.46 13.78
N PHE A 407 19.50 -16.61 15.02
CA PHE A 407 18.27 -17.32 15.33
C PHE A 407 17.00 -16.53 15.02
N GLY A 408 17.08 -15.19 14.96
CA GLY A 408 15.94 -14.31 14.66
C GLY A 408 15.71 -14.11 13.16
N ARG A 409 14.60 -13.42 12.82
CA ARG A 409 14.31 -13.03 11.44
C ARG A 409 15.32 -11.97 10.99
N ARG A 410 15.62 -11.94 9.70
CA ARG A 410 16.39 -10.84 9.11
C ARG A 410 15.44 -9.69 8.79
N TRP A 411 15.95 -8.47 8.97
CA TRP A 411 15.29 -7.23 8.63
C TRP A 411 16.07 -6.54 7.53
N THR A 412 15.39 -5.74 6.72
CA THR A 412 16.07 -4.83 5.78
C THR A 412 16.96 -3.85 6.56
N HIS A 413 18.02 -3.36 5.90
CA HIS A 413 19.05 -2.54 6.53
C HIS A 413 18.56 -1.13 6.82
N ASN A 414 18.11 -0.42 5.79
CA ASN A 414 17.55 0.92 5.89
C ASN A 414 16.67 1.21 4.67
N ASP A 415 15.86 2.25 4.77
CA ASP A 415 15.34 2.95 3.60
C ASP A 415 16.23 4.15 3.31
N GLU A 416 16.57 4.33 2.04
CA GLU A 416 17.38 5.43 1.54
C GLU A 416 16.46 6.44 0.86
N LEU A 417 16.49 7.69 1.32
CA LEU A 417 15.63 8.76 0.84
C LEU A 417 16.44 9.77 0.04
N CYS A 418 15.95 10.14 -1.14
CA CYS A 418 16.48 11.26 -1.92
C CYS A 418 15.53 12.45 -1.75
N THR A 419 16.01 13.51 -1.09
CA THR A 419 15.22 14.68 -0.73
C THR A 419 15.80 15.92 -1.39
N ALA A 420 15.01 16.69 -2.13
CA ALA A 420 15.43 18.01 -2.58
C ALA A 420 15.74 18.90 -1.36
N SER A 421 16.69 19.83 -1.44
CA SER A 421 17.07 20.68 -0.29
C SER A 421 15.94 21.56 0.29
N CYS A 422 14.76 21.58 -0.34
CA CYS A 422 13.54 22.22 0.16
C CYS A 422 12.62 21.29 0.99
N GLY A 423 12.96 20.01 1.13
CA GLY A 423 12.21 19.01 1.90
C GLY A 423 11.23 18.14 1.11
N ILE A 424 11.12 18.32 -0.22
CA ILE A 424 10.35 17.42 -1.10
C ILE A 424 11.14 16.12 -1.31
N ILE A 425 10.51 14.98 -1.05
CA ILE A 425 11.14 13.66 -1.23
C ILE A 425 10.93 13.22 -2.69
N LEU A 426 12.02 13.08 -3.43
CA LEU A 426 12.03 12.77 -4.87
C LEU A 426 12.01 11.26 -5.14
N GLY A 427 12.51 10.47 -4.20
CA GLY A 427 12.54 9.01 -4.31
C GLY A 427 12.92 8.34 -3.00
N CYS A 428 12.55 7.06 -2.88
CA CYS A 428 12.88 6.20 -1.75
C CYS A 428 13.24 4.81 -2.27
N THR A 429 14.16 4.11 -1.59
CA THR A 429 14.45 2.70 -1.86
C THR A 429 14.81 1.95 -0.58
N THR A 430 14.44 0.68 -0.49
CA THR A 430 14.85 -0.18 0.63
C THR A 430 16.16 -0.91 0.32
N PHE A 431 17.13 -0.83 1.22
CA PHE A 431 18.37 -1.61 1.18
C PHE A 431 18.27 -2.82 2.12
N TYR A 432 18.72 -3.99 1.65
CA TYR A 432 18.49 -5.26 2.34
C TYR A 432 19.67 -5.72 3.18
N GLY A 433 20.88 -5.69 2.61
CA GLY A 433 22.08 -6.21 3.27
C GLY A 433 23.01 -5.13 3.81
N SER A 434 23.11 -4.01 3.12
CA SER A 434 23.97 -2.87 3.47
C SER A 434 23.65 -1.66 2.61
N GLU A 435 24.07 -0.49 3.08
CA GLU A 435 24.15 0.75 2.31
C GLU A 435 25.48 0.82 1.53
N ALA A 436 25.70 -0.13 0.63
CA ALA A 436 26.94 -0.18 -0.15
C ALA A 436 26.98 0.96 -1.21
N PRO A 437 28.17 1.53 -1.53
CA PRO A 437 28.29 2.59 -2.54
C PRO A 437 27.66 2.25 -3.90
N ASN A 438 27.74 0.98 -4.32
CA ASN A 438 27.09 0.53 -5.55
C ASN A 438 25.56 0.53 -5.45
N GLY A 439 25.00 0.22 -4.27
CA GLY A 439 23.57 0.31 -4.01
C GLY A 439 23.05 1.75 -4.12
N VAL A 440 23.78 2.70 -3.52
CA VAL A 440 23.48 4.14 -3.63
C VAL A 440 23.58 4.63 -5.07
N ARG A 441 24.61 4.20 -5.83
CA ARG A 441 24.69 4.47 -7.27
C ARG A 441 23.47 3.97 -8.03
N HIS A 442 23.07 2.71 -7.84
CA HIS A 442 21.90 2.15 -8.53
C HIS A 442 20.61 2.89 -8.16
N PHE A 443 20.46 3.27 -6.90
CA PHE A 443 19.34 4.10 -6.45
C PHE A 443 19.33 5.45 -7.19
N LEU A 444 20.47 6.16 -7.20
CA LEU A 444 20.62 7.44 -7.87
C LEU A 444 20.35 7.35 -9.38
N MET A 445 20.86 6.33 -10.06
CA MET A 445 20.62 6.13 -11.49
C MET A 445 19.16 5.75 -11.77
N ARG A 446 18.50 5.03 -10.87
CA ARG A 446 17.07 4.71 -11.01
C ARG A 446 16.19 5.94 -10.80
N THR A 447 16.54 6.77 -9.81
CA THR A 447 15.88 8.04 -9.54
C THR A 447 16.17 9.04 -10.66
N PHE A 448 17.40 9.15 -11.15
CA PHE A 448 17.78 10.08 -12.23
C PHE A 448 18.34 9.30 -13.42
N PRO A 449 17.49 8.76 -14.30
CA PRO A 449 17.89 7.80 -15.35
C PRO A 449 18.61 8.42 -16.55
N THR A 450 18.76 9.74 -16.60
CA THR A 450 19.53 10.42 -17.64
C THR A 450 20.44 11.48 -17.02
N LYS A 451 21.50 11.86 -17.74
CA LYS A 451 22.36 12.99 -17.32
C LYS A 451 21.62 14.32 -17.23
N ARG A 452 20.51 14.50 -17.98
CA ARG A 452 19.65 15.70 -17.87
C ARG A 452 18.78 15.69 -16.61
N ALA A 453 18.41 14.49 -16.14
CA ALA A 453 17.65 14.32 -14.91
C ALA A 453 18.48 14.53 -13.64
N LEU A 454 19.81 14.38 -13.73
CA LEU A 454 20.69 14.55 -12.57
C LEU A 454 20.60 15.96 -11.97
N PRO A 455 20.63 16.08 -10.64
CA PRO A 455 20.87 17.35 -9.98
C PRO A 455 22.35 17.75 -10.12
N GLY A 456 22.63 19.05 -10.05
CA GLY A 456 24.01 19.51 -10.10
C GLY A 456 24.77 19.30 -8.78
N VAL A 457 24.05 19.11 -7.67
CA VAL A 457 24.62 18.87 -6.34
C VAL A 457 23.91 17.70 -5.67
N ILE A 458 24.69 16.74 -5.16
CA ILE A 458 24.22 15.59 -4.39
C ILE A 458 24.99 15.55 -3.07
N TRP A 459 24.28 15.72 -1.96
CA TRP A 459 24.83 15.58 -0.61
C TRP A 459 24.59 14.15 -0.12
N HIS A 460 25.63 13.49 0.39
CA HIS A 460 25.56 12.16 1.02
C HIS A 460 26.77 11.98 1.92
N ASP A 461 26.60 11.38 3.10
CA ASP A 461 27.70 11.24 4.06
C ASP A 461 28.83 10.35 3.50
N ASN A 462 28.50 9.33 2.71
CA ASN A 462 29.48 8.39 2.17
C ASN A 462 29.93 8.69 0.72
N ASN A 463 29.76 9.93 0.26
CA ASN A 463 30.13 10.33 -1.11
C ASN A 463 31.62 10.10 -1.43
N CYS A 464 32.51 10.15 -0.44
CA CYS A 464 33.94 9.85 -0.66
C CYS A 464 34.17 8.41 -1.16
N GLN A 465 33.42 7.42 -0.64
CA GLN A 465 33.50 6.04 -1.12
C GLN A 465 32.84 5.87 -2.49
N ILE A 466 31.75 6.61 -2.76
CA ILE A 466 31.11 6.62 -4.08
C ILE A 466 32.07 7.19 -5.13
N VAL A 467 32.68 8.35 -4.90
CA VAL A 467 33.66 8.97 -5.82
C VAL A 467 34.83 8.02 -6.06
N ARG A 468 35.36 7.39 -5.00
CA ARG A 468 36.44 6.41 -5.13
C ARG A 468 36.02 5.21 -5.96
N MET A 469 34.81 4.69 -5.77
CA MET A 469 34.27 3.59 -6.56
C MET A 469 34.13 3.99 -8.05
N LEU A 470 33.54 5.15 -8.34
CA LEU A 470 33.32 5.64 -9.70
C LEU A 470 34.63 5.81 -10.48
N ARG A 471 35.67 6.36 -9.84
CA ARG A 471 37.01 6.53 -10.46
C ARG A 471 37.71 5.23 -10.81
N ASN A 472 37.38 4.16 -10.10
CA ASN A 472 37.95 2.83 -10.31
C ASN A 472 36.99 1.91 -11.09
N ASP A 473 35.87 2.44 -11.60
CA ASP A 473 34.92 1.63 -12.35
C ASP A 473 35.49 1.32 -13.75
N VAL A 474 35.35 0.07 -14.15
CA VAL A 474 35.85 -0.43 -15.44
C VAL A 474 34.92 -0.08 -16.60
N ASP A 475 33.66 0.24 -16.33
CA ASP A 475 32.69 0.69 -17.32
C ASP A 475 32.78 2.22 -17.49
N PRO A 476 33.23 2.73 -18.66
CA PRO A 476 33.36 4.17 -18.89
C PRO A 476 32.04 4.94 -18.77
N TYR A 477 30.91 4.29 -19.06
CA TYR A 477 29.60 4.93 -18.92
C TYR A 477 29.24 5.13 -17.44
N LEU A 478 29.48 4.11 -16.60
CA LEU A 478 29.21 4.20 -15.17
C LEU A 478 30.19 5.15 -14.47
N ALA A 479 31.46 5.13 -14.88
CA ALA A 479 32.48 6.03 -14.35
C ALA A 479 32.14 7.51 -14.61
N SER A 480 31.64 7.82 -15.81
CA SER A 480 31.33 9.20 -16.25
C SER A 480 29.89 9.66 -15.99
N TYR A 481 29.06 8.82 -15.35
CA TYR A 481 27.63 9.09 -15.23
C TYR A 481 27.34 10.40 -14.47
N PHE A 482 28.14 10.68 -13.44
CA PHE A 482 27.98 11.81 -12.51
C PHE A 482 28.98 12.96 -12.75
N ASP A 483 29.66 13.03 -13.90
CA ASP A 483 30.72 14.03 -14.17
C ASP A 483 30.26 15.49 -13.99
N ASN A 484 28.97 15.75 -14.21
CA ASN A 484 28.37 17.08 -14.09
C ASN A 484 27.68 17.30 -12.72
N CYS A 485 27.99 16.46 -11.73
CA CYS A 485 27.44 16.54 -10.38
C CYS A 485 28.56 16.80 -9.37
N ALA A 486 28.35 17.76 -8.49
CA ALA A 486 29.14 17.87 -7.27
C ALA A 486 28.66 16.82 -6.26
N LEU A 487 29.49 15.81 -5.98
CA LEU A 487 29.24 14.75 -5.00
C LEU A 487 29.87 15.14 -3.66
N LEU A 488 29.07 15.74 -2.78
CA LEU A 488 29.54 16.41 -1.57
C LEU A 488 29.28 15.58 -0.32
N VAL A 489 30.22 15.57 0.61
CA VAL A 489 29.92 15.08 1.97
C VAL A 489 29.03 16.09 2.67
N ASP A 490 27.98 15.59 3.31
CA ASP A 490 27.08 16.42 4.10
C ASP A 490 27.84 17.13 5.25
N VAL A 491 27.63 18.45 5.35
CA VAL A 491 28.29 19.35 6.31
C VAL A 491 28.05 18.91 7.75
N PHE A 492 26.88 18.33 8.05
CA PHE A 492 26.54 17.85 9.40
C PHE A 492 27.37 16.63 9.80
N HIS A 493 27.58 15.71 8.85
CA HIS A 493 28.32 14.47 9.07
C HIS A 493 29.84 14.63 8.96
N PHE A 494 30.31 15.70 8.31
CA PHE A 494 31.72 15.98 8.08
C PHE A 494 32.56 15.93 9.37
N LYS A 495 32.07 16.51 10.48
CA LYS A 495 32.81 16.56 11.75
C LYS A 495 32.84 15.24 12.52
N SER A 496 31.83 14.38 12.34
CA SER A 496 31.61 13.22 13.21
C SER A 496 31.99 11.89 12.56
N LYS A 497 31.89 11.79 11.22
CA LYS A 497 32.09 10.53 10.48
C LYS A 497 33.36 10.51 9.62
N HIS A 498 33.99 11.65 9.35
CA HIS A 498 35.20 11.73 8.51
C HIS A 498 36.42 12.17 9.30
N LYS A 499 37.54 11.50 9.07
CA LYS A 499 38.81 11.90 9.68
C LYS A 499 39.35 13.12 8.92
N GLU A 500 39.86 14.12 9.64
CA GLU A 500 40.51 15.30 9.06
C GLU A 500 41.67 14.95 8.10
N GLN A 501 42.23 13.74 8.24
CA GLN A 501 43.34 13.21 7.45
C GLN A 501 42.90 12.52 6.15
N ASP A 502 41.60 12.40 5.87
CA ASP A 502 41.10 11.84 4.61
C ASP A 502 41.26 12.87 3.47
N VAL A 503 42.47 12.93 2.93
CA VAL A 503 42.88 13.86 1.86
C VAL A 503 42.00 13.71 0.61
N ASP A 504 41.58 12.48 0.30
CA ASP A 504 40.71 12.23 -0.86
C ASP A 504 39.31 12.80 -0.64
N CYS A 505 38.74 12.66 0.56
CA CYS A 505 37.49 13.32 0.93
C CYS A 505 37.63 14.85 0.88
N GLY A 506 38.70 15.40 1.47
CA GLY A 506 38.97 16.83 1.51
C GLY A 506 39.14 17.48 0.13
N ASN A 507 39.75 16.78 -0.82
CA ASN A 507 40.02 17.30 -2.16
C ASN A 507 38.84 17.16 -3.13
N ASN A 508 37.96 16.18 -2.91
CA ASN A 508 36.97 15.79 -3.93
C ASN A 508 35.52 15.93 -3.48
N CYS A 509 35.25 15.95 -2.17
CA CYS A 509 33.89 15.95 -1.62
C CYS A 509 33.67 17.08 -0.61
N ASN A 510 34.68 17.92 -0.35
CA ASN A 510 34.56 19.06 0.56
C ASN A 510 33.75 20.18 -0.11
N PRO A 511 32.56 20.54 0.40
CA PRO A 511 31.72 21.56 -0.22
C PRO A 511 32.39 22.94 -0.32
N TYR A 512 33.42 23.23 0.49
CA TYR A 512 34.14 24.50 0.43
C TYR A 512 34.92 24.73 -0.87
N ILE A 513 35.21 23.68 -1.66
CA ILE A 513 35.93 23.85 -2.94
C ILE A 513 35.04 24.42 -4.06
N TRP A 514 33.73 24.55 -3.83
CA TRP A 514 32.78 25.22 -4.73
C TRP A 514 32.26 26.52 -4.10
N PRO A 515 32.87 27.68 -4.39
CA PRO A 515 32.41 28.98 -3.89
C PRO A 515 30.94 29.27 -4.24
N GLU A 516 30.45 28.77 -5.35
CA GLU A 516 29.10 28.95 -5.86
C GLU A 516 28.04 28.35 -4.93
N LEU A 517 28.40 27.40 -4.06
CA LEU A 517 27.48 26.84 -3.07
C LEU A 517 27.26 27.74 -1.86
N ARG A 518 28.00 28.85 -1.77
CA ARG A 518 27.89 29.84 -0.72
C ARG A 518 27.33 31.15 -1.27
N THR A 519 26.46 31.77 -0.50
CA THR A 519 25.97 33.14 -0.72
C THR A 519 27.06 34.15 -0.39
N ASP A 520 26.87 35.40 -0.81
CA ASP A 520 27.84 36.48 -0.60
C ASP A 520 28.06 36.79 0.90
N ASP A 521 27.08 36.49 1.76
CA ASP A 521 27.17 36.58 3.22
C ASP A 521 27.80 35.33 3.88
N GLY A 522 28.31 34.38 3.07
CA GLY A 522 29.06 33.22 3.53
C GLY A 522 28.21 32.04 4.03
N LYS A 523 26.89 32.09 3.87
CA LYS A 523 25.98 30.99 4.23
C LYS A 523 25.89 29.95 3.10
N TRP A 524 25.51 28.73 3.44
CA TRP A 524 25.20 27.71 2.43
C TRP A 524 23.92 28.07 1.67
N ARG A 525 23.95 27.97 0.34
CA ARG A 525 22.78 28.21 -0.52
C ARG A 525 21.70 27.15 -0.35
N PHE A 526 22.11 25.91 -0.11
CA PHE A 526 21.21 24.77 0.00
C PHE A 526 21.22 24.22 1.41
N ASN A 527 20.04 23.81 1.89
CA ASN A 527 19.91 23.11 3.15
C ASN A 527 20.35 21.64 2.99
N SER A 528 21.50 21.28 3.54
CA SER A 528 21.98 19.89 3.54
C SER A 528 21.33 19.01 4.62
N SER A 529 20.63 19.58 5.62
CA SER A 529 19.88 18.80 6.64
C SER A 529 18.45 18.46 6.22
N ALA A 530 18.07 18.71 4.96
CA ALA A 530 16.73 18.41 4.48
C ALA A 530 16.37 16.92 4.63
N ALA A 531 17.34 16.01 4.44
CA ALA A 531 17.14 14.59 4.62
C ALA A 531 16.97 14.20 6.10
N GLU A 532 17.68 14.81 7.05
CA GLU A 532 17.49 14.54 8.49
C GLU A 532 16.06 14.87 8.95
N GLN A 533 15.50 16.00 8.49
CA GLN A 533 14.12 16.38 8.79
C GLN A 533 13.09 15.45 8.12
N ALA A 534 13.41 14.93 6.93
CA ALA A 534 12.59 13.93 6.26
C ALA A 534 12.65 12.58 7.03
N ASN A 535 13.84 12.15 7.42
CA ASN A 535 14.12 10.92 8.14
C ASN A 535 13.48 10.92 9.54
N ALA A 536 13.50 12.05 10.25
CA ALA A 536 12.82 12.18 11.54
C ALA A 536 11.32 11.92 11.41
N TRP A 537 10.68 12.44 10.36
CA TRP A 537 9.27 12.17 10.12
C TRP A 537 9.02 10.76 9.59
N TYR A 538 9.86 10.28 8.68
CA TYR A 538 9.75 8.95 8.12
C TYR A 538 9.90 7.88 9.22
N GLY A 539 10.86 8.07 10.14
CA GLY A 539 11.09 7.23 11.32
C GLY A 539 9.88 7.04 12.22
N GLY A 540 8.97 8.01 12.30
CA GLY A 540 7.75 7.89 13.10
C GLY A 540 6.81 6.77 12.65
N PHE A 541 6.93 6.29 11.39
CA PHE A 541 6.11 5.18 10.88
C PHE A 541 6.57 3.81 11.37
N GLN A 542 7.72 3.69 12.06
CA GLN A 542 8.31 2.40 12.45
C GLN A 542 7.29 1.48 13.15
N ALA A 543 6.51 2.00 14.10
CA ALA A 543 5.52 1.19 14.82
C ALA A 543 4.34 0.71 13.94
N ILE A 544 4.04 1.42 12.85
CA ILE A 544 2.98 1.07 11.91
C ILE A 544 3.45 -0.01 10.94
N VAL A 545 4.67 0.13 10.41
CA VAL A 545 5.14 -0.67 9.28
C VAL A 545 5.92 -1.93 9.66
N ARG A 546 6.34 -2.04 10.93
CA ARG A 546 7.27 -3.08 11.41
C ARG A 546 6.91 -4.50 11.00
N GLU A 547 5.65 -4.91 11.13
CA GLU A 547 5.21 -6.28 10.79
C GLU A 547 4.48 -6.36 9.44
N MET A 548 4.60 -5.32 8.60
CA MET A 548 4.01 -5.33 7.28
C MET A 548 4.78 -6.23 6.31
N HIS A 549 4.03 -6.86 5.42
CA HIS A 549 4.61 -7.51 4.25
C HIS A 549 5.23 -6.47 3.31
N ALA A 550 6.33 -6.82 2.64
CA ALA A 550 7.14 -5.92 1.81
C ALA A 550 6.32 -5.09 0.80
N ASP A 551 5.32 -5.69 0.15
CA ASP A 551 4.52 -4.98 -0.85
C ASP A 551 3.65 -3.88 -0.19
N ARG A 552 3.07 -4.18 0.96
CA ARG A 552 2.25 -3.23 1.73
C ARG A 552 3.08 -2.17 2.43
N TYR A 553 4.27 -2.56 2.92
CA TYR A 553 5.27 -1.67 3.49
C TYR A 553 5.63 -0.55 2.51
N ASN A 554 6.07 -0.92 1.31
CA ASN A 554 6.46 0.03 0.28
C ASN A 554 5.28 0.91 -0.15
N PHE A 555 4.12 0.30 -0.38
CA PHE A 555 2.92 1.02 -0.79
C PHE A 555 2.51 2.07 0.25
N PHE A 556 2.45 1.69 1.53
CA PHE A 556 2.06 2.59 2.60
C PHE A 556 3.02 3.78 2.70
N LEU A 557 4.33 3.53 2.72
CA LEU A 557 5.33 4.60 2.86
C LEU A 557 5.35 5.54 1.66
N ASP A 558 5.20 5.01 0.45
CA ASP A 558 5.09 5.84 -0.76
C ASP A 558 3.84 6.72 -0.73
N GLU A 559 2.70 6.20 -0.27
CA GLU A 559 1.49 7.01 -0.08
C GLU A 559 1.72 8.09 0.98
N MET A 560 2.36 7.77 2.11
CA MET A 560 2.71 8.79 3.11
C MET A 560 3.61 9.88 2.51
N ILE A 561 4.60 9.51 1.70
CA ILE A 561 5.46 10.48 1.00
C ILE A 561 4.63 11.35 0.05
N LYS A 562 3.72 10.75 -0.73
CA LYS A 562 2.83 11.48 -1.64
C LYS A 562 2.00 12.53 -0.88
N TYR A 563 1.39 12.17 0.25
CA TYR A 563 0.64 13.11 1.09
C TYR A 563 1.52 14.20 1.68
N ARG A 564 2.72 13.86 2.20
CA ARG A 564 3.70 14.84 2.69
C ARG A 564 4.12 15.80 1.59
N ASN A 565 4.47 15.31 0.41
CA ASN A 565 4.90 16.14 -0.71
C ASN A 565 3.79 17.09 -1.16
N LYS A 566 2.53 16.63 -1.22
CA LYS A 566 1.37 17.51 -1.50
C LYS A 566 1.28 18.66 -0.48
N PHE A 567 1.49 18.40 0.81
CA PHE A 567 1.52 19.43 1.84
C PHE A 567 2.73 20.38 1.72
N THR A 568 3.94 19.83 1.60
CA THR A 568 5.17 20.63 1.47
C THR A 568 5.14 21.50 0.21
N PHE A 569 4.63 20.98 -0.91
CA PHE A 569 4.47 21.74 -2.15
C PHE A 569 3.55 22.95 -1.96
N ARG A 570 2.38 22.76 -1.33
CA ARG A 570 1.47 23.87 -1.00
C ARG A 570 2.10 24.89 -0.07
N LYS A 571 2.83 24.43 0.95
CA LYS A 571 3.57 25.32 1.86
C LYS A 571 4.58 26.18 1.09
N LEU A 572 5.38 25.57 0.21
CA LEU A 572 6.32 26.29 -0.64
C LEU A 572 5.64 27.33 -1.56
N GLN A 573 4.41 27.04 -2.03
CA GLN A 573 3.62 28.02 -2.80
C GLN A 573 3.21 29.20 -1.93
N THR A 574 2.63 28.93 -0.75
CA THR A 574 2.19 29.96 0.20
C THR A 574 3.35 30.84 0.67
N ASP A 575 4.53 30.24 0.88
CA ASP A 575 5.74 30.92 1.34
C ASP A 575 6.46 31.67 0.18
N GLY A 576 5.94 31.63 -1.05
CA GLY A 576 6.46 32.40 -2.19
C GLY A 576 7.72 31.81 -2.83
N HIS A 577 8.02 30.52 -2.61
CA HIS A 577 9.22 29.87 -3.15
C HIS A 577 9.08 29.35 -4.59
N ALA A 578 7.96 29.67 -5.25
CA ALA A 578 7.67 29.34 -6.65
C ALA A 578 7.93 27.85 -7.01
N PRO A 579 7.32 26.88 -6.31
CA PRO A 579 7.52 25.46 -6.62
C PRO A 579 6.83 25.03 -7.90
N PHE A 580 7.50 24.20 -8.69
CA PHE A 580 6.98 23.60 -9.92
C PHE A 580 7.60 22.23 -10.18
N ASN A 581 7.05 21.50 -11.15
CA ASN A 581 7.62 20.25 -11.65
C ASN A 581 8.22 20.49 -13.04
N ILE A 582 9.50 20.22 -13.22
CA ILE A 582 10.19 20.42 -14.50
C ILE A 582 9.58 19.48 -15.55
N PRO A 583 9.17 19.95 -16.75
CA PRO A 583 8.53 19.08 -17.74
C PRO A 583 9.35 17.81 -18.02
N ARG A 584 8.71 16.63 -17.93
CA ARG A 584 9.40 15.33 -18.05
C ARG A 584 10.22 15.22 -19.34
N LYS A 585 9.72 15.76 -20.46
CA LYS A 585 10.42 15.80 -21.77
C LYS A 585 11.78 16.53 -21.74
N CYS A 586 12.00 17.41 -20.78
CA CYS A 586 13.27 18.10 -20.60
C CYS A 586 14.31 17.22 -19.89
N LEU A 587 13.84 16.24 -19.09
CA LEU A 587 14.68 15.38 -18.25
C LEU A 587 14.84 13.96 -18.80
N LEU A 588 13.81 13.39 -19.43
CA LEU A 588 13.79 12.01 -19.93
C LEU A 588 14.15 11.92 -21.41
#